data_AF-A0AAV4U393-F1
#
_entry.id   AF-A0AAV4U393-F1
#
_cell.length_a   1.000
_cell.length_b   1.000
_cell.length_c   1.000
_cell.angle_alpha   90.00
_cell.angle_beta   90.00
_cell.angle_gamma   90.00
#
_symmetry.space_group_name_H-M   'P 1'
#
loop_
_entity.id
_entity.type
_entity.pdbx_description
1 polymer ?
#
loop_
_entity_poly.entity_id
_entity_poly.type
_entity_poly.pdbx_seq_one_letter_code
_entity_poly.pdbx_strand_id
1 'polypeptide(L)'
;MISFITILDALESNLRRRASVYDDVVKIFSFLADLTLSKVEFQRGGELLMQEYPEDVNQNLTEELFHFHTYVRQTHKPSKNSTLSHTDLYQIIFKEND
;
A
#
# COMPACT_ATOMS: atom_id res chain seq x y z
N MET A 1 -3.67 21.92 35.84
CA MET A 1 -4.68 20.90 35.48
C MET A 1 -5.25 21.17 34.09
N ILE A 2 -5.74 22.39 33.81
CA ILE A 2 -6.23 22.79 32.47
C ILE A 2 -5.16 22.60 31.38
N SER A 3 -3.92 23.04 31.64
CA SER A 3 -2.80 22.86 30.70
C SER A 3 -2.46 21.39 30.39
N PHE A 4 -2.63 20.48 31.36
CA PHE A 4 -2.35 19.06 31.17
C PHE A 4 -3.40 18.40 30.26
N ILE A 5 -4.68 18.73 30.46
CA ILE A 5 -5.79 18.23 29.62
C ILE A 5 -5.61 18.74 28.19
N THR A 6 -5.31 20.04 28.01
CA THR A 6 -5.06 20.60 26.68
C THR A 6 -3.88 19.94 25.95
N ILE A 7 -2.82 19.56 26.67
CA ILE A 7 -1.69 18.83 26.09
C ILE A 7 -2.11 17.42 25.63
N LEU A 8 -2.90 16.70 26.44
CA LEU A 8 -3.40 15.38 26.09
C LEU A 8 -4.34 15.42 24.88
N ASP A 9 -5.26 16.38 24.82
CA ASP A 9 -6.18 16.56 23.70
C ASP A 9 -5.41 16.86 22.39
N ALA A 10 -4.39 17.72 22.48
CA ALA A 10 -3.52 18.02 21.34
C ALA A 10 -2.73 16.78 20.88
N LEU A 11 -2.22 15.98 21.82
CA LEU A 11 -1.51 14.74 21.50
C LEU A 11 -2.44 13.74 20.81
N GLU A 12 -3.63 13.51 21.37
CA GLU A 12 -4.62 12.61 20.80
C GLU A 12 -5.04 13.05 19.40
N SER A 13 -5.35 14.34 19.20
CA SER A 13 -5.72 14.89 17.90
C SER A 13 -4.62 14.67 16.85
N ASN A 14 -3.36 14.90 17.22
CA ASN A 14 -2.23 14.67 16.32
C ASN A 14 -2.03 13.19 16.00
N LEU A 15 -2.18 12.30 16.98
CA LEU A 15 -2.10 10.85 16.76
C LEU A 15 -3.21 10.37 15.83
N ARG A 16 -4.46 10.81 16.04
CA ARG A 16 -5.60 10.50 15.16
C ARG A 16 -5.36 11.01 13.74
N ARG A 17 -4.84 12.23 13.58
CA ARG A 17 -4.50 12.78 12.26
C ARG A 17 -3.45 11.93 11.55
N ARG A 18 -2.39 11.52 12.25
CA ARG A 18 -1.36 10.63 11.68
C ARG A 18 -1.93 9.26 11.31
N ALA A 19 -2.75 8.67 12.19
CA ALA A 19 -3.42 7.40 11.91
C ALA A 19 -4.27 7.49 10.63
N SER A 20 -5.04 8.56 10.46
CA SER A 20 -5.83 8.78 9.23
C SER A 20 -4.97 8.83 7.98
N VAL A 21 -3.82 9.52 8.02
CA VAL A 21 -2.90 9.57 6.88
C VAL A 21 -2.38 8.16 6.54
N TYR A 22 -2.02 7.36 7.56
CA TYR A 22 -1.59 5.99 7.33
C TYR A 22 -2.71 5.10 6.77
N ASP A 23 -3.94 5.26 7.26
CA ASP A 23 -5.10 4.51 6.74
C ASP A 23 -5.35 4.81 5.26
N ASP A 24 -5.19 6.08 4.85
CA ASP A 24 -5.38 6.47 3.46
C ASP A 24 -4.29 5.89 2.56
N VAL A 25 -3.02 5.93 3.00
CA VAL A 25 -1.92 5.26 2.30
C VAL A 25 -2.18 3.76 2.19
N VAL A 26 -2.58 3.09 3.27
CA VAL A 26 -2.87 1.65 3.25
C VAL A 26 -3.95 1.31 2.23
N LYS A 27 -5.03 2.09 2.18
CA LYS A 27 -6.11 1.86 1.20
C LYS A 27 -5.60 1.97 -0.23
N ILE A 28 -4.85 3.03 -0.54
CA ILE A 28 -4.34 3.28 -1.89
C ILE A 28 -3.42 2.14 -2.36
N PHE A 29 -2.55 1.63 -1.49
CA PHE A 29 -1.57 0.59 -1.85
C PHE A 29 -2.06 -0.86 -1.65
N SER A 30 -3.23 -1.06 -1.03
CA SER A 30 -3.77 -2.38 -0.67
C SER A 30 -3.90 -3.36 -1.85
N PHE A 31 -4.12 -2.86 -3.06
CA PHE A 31 -4.25 -3.70 -4.26
C PHE A 31 -2.97 -4.49 -4.57
N LEU A 32 -1.80 -4.02 -4.15
CA LEU A 32 -0.54 -4.73 -4.32
C LEU A 32 -0.49 -6.05 -3.54
N ALA A 33 -1.22 -6.12 -2.43
CA ALA A 33 -1.24 -7.29 -1.55
C ALA A 33 -2.24 -8.36 -2.02
N ASP A 34 -3.18 -8.03 -2.89
CA ASP A 34 -4.20 -8.98 -3.37
C ASP A 34 -3.74 -9.68 -4.65
N LEU A 35 -3.24 -10.91 -4.50
CA LEU A 35 -2.74 -11.74 -5.59
C LEU A 35 -3.86 -12.31 -6.48
N THR A 36 -5.12 -12.11 -6.11
CA THR A 36 -6.29 -12.62 -6.83
C THR A 36 -6.95 -11.60 -7.74
N LEU A 37 -6.56 -10.32 -7.65
CA LEU A 37 -7.09 -9.25 -8.48
C LEU A 37 -7.01 -9.58 -9.97
N SER A 38 -8.06 -9.19 -10.69
CA SER A 38 -8.02 -9.19 -12.14
C SER A 38 -7.04 -8.15 -12.66
N LYS A 39 -6.56 -8.34 -13.90
CA LYS A 39 -5.68 -7.36 -14.57
C LYS A 39 -6.28 -5.96 -14.59
N VAL A 40 -7.59 -5.86 -14.83
CA VAL A 40 -8.30 -4.57 -14.94
C VAL A 40 -8.33 -3.86 -13.58
N GLU A 41 -8.64 -4.59 -12.50
CA GLU A 41 -8.66 -4.01 -11.15
C GLU A 41 -7.25 -3.60 -10.69
N PHE A 42 -6.24 -4.39 -11.04
CA PHE A 42 -4.85 -4.06 -10.73
C PHE A 42 -4.38 -2.82 -11.48
N GLN A 43 -4.69 -2.71 -12.78
CA GLN A 43 -4.37 -1.51 -13.58
C GLN A 43 -5.05 -0.27 -13.01
N ARG A 44 -6.32 -0.37 -12.59
CA ARG A 44 -7.03 0.73 -11.94
C ARG A 44 -6.35 1.18 -10.64
N GLY A 45 -5.79 0.25 -9.85
CA GLY A 45 -5.00 0.57 -8.67
C GLY A 45 -3.72 1.35 -9.02
N GLY A 46 -3.00 0.91 -10.05
CA GLY A 46 -1.82 1.61 -10.57
C GLY A 46 -2.13 3.02 -11.10
N GLU A 47 -3.20 3.17 -11.87
CA GLU A 47 -3.67 4.48 -12.36
C GLU A 47 -4.04 5.43 -11.22
N LEU A 48 -4.66 4.92 -10.16
CA LEU A 48 -5.02 5.71 -8.98
C LEU A 48 -3.76 6.21 -8.24
N LEU A 49 -2.73 5.37 -8.10
CA LEU A 49 -1.43 5.80 -7.57
C LEU A 49 -0.82 6.92 -8.42
N MET A 50 -0.89 6.80 -9.74
CA MET A 50 -0.38 7.82 -10.65
C MET A 50 -1.11 9.15 -10.55
N GLN A 51 -2.41 9.12 -10.22
CA GLN A 51 -3.22 10.32 -10.01
C GLN A 51 -2.97 10.98 -8.66
N GLU A 52 -2.81 10.20 -7.59
CA GLU A 52 -2.59 10.71 -6.23
C GLU A 52 -1.15 11.21 -6.01
N TYR A 53 -0.17 10.59 -6.68
CA TYR A 53 1.27 10.89 -6.50
C TYR A 53 2.01 11.14 -7.81
N PRO A 54 1.56 12.06 -8.69
CA PRO A 54 2.08 12.21 -10.05
C PRO A 54 3.57 12.60 -10.11
N GLU A 55 4.12 13.23 -9.07
CA GLU A 55 5.52 13.65 -8.99
C GLU A 55 6.44 12.53 -8.44
N ASP A 56 5.87 11.54 -7.74
CA ASP A 56 6.62 10.46 -7.08
C ASP A 56 6.66 9.17 -7.90
N VAL A 57 5.90 9.12 -9.00
CA VAL A 57 5.68 7.91 -9.81
C VAL A 57 6.10 8.11 -11.26
N ASN A 58 6.72 7.09 -11.85
CA ASN A 58 7.10 7.12 -13.25
C ASN A 58 5.90 6.79 -14.17
N GLN A 59 5.98 7.18 -15.46
CA GLN A 59 4.91 6.93 -16.43
C GLN A 59 4.66 5.44 -16.72
N ASN A 60 5.63 4.57 -16.44
CA ASN A 60 5.57 3.13 -16.68
C ASN A 60 5.18 2.33 -15.42
N LEU A 61 4.83 3.00 -14.31
CA LEU A 61 4.68 2.38 -13.00
C LEU A 61 3.63 1.26 -13.05
N THR A 62 2.54 1.49 -13.77
CA THR A 62 1.46 0.50 -13.92
C THR A 62 1.95 -0.81 -14.56
N GLU A 63 2.86 -0.74 -15.54
CA GLU A 63 3.46 -1.93 -16.16
C GLU A 63 4.44 -2.62 -15.22
N GLU A 64 5.30 -1.85 -14.55
CA GLU A 64 6.27 -2.36 -13.56
C GLU A 64 5.56 -3.10 -12.42
N LEU A 65 4.50 -2.49 -11.86
CA LEU A 65 3.69 -3.08 -10.81
C LEU A 65 2.98 -4.35 -11.29
N PHE A 66 2.50 -4.38 -12.54
CA PHE A 66 1.84 -5.57 -13.09
C PHE A 66 2.83 -6.74 -13.26
N HIS A 67 4.04 -6.45 -13.74
CA HIS A 67 5.10 -7.45 -13.84
C HIS A 67 5.49 -7.98 -12.45
N PHE A 68 5.67 -7.09 -11.48
CA PHE A 68 5.93 -7.47 -10.10
C PHE A 68 4.81 -8.34 -9.52
N HIS A 69 3.54 -7.94 -9.66
CA HIS A 69 2.39 -8.70 -9.17
C HIS A 69 2.32 -10.10 -9.79
N THR A 70 2.57 -10.19 -11.10
CA THR A 70 2.62 -11.46 -11.83
C THR A 70 3.74 -12.35 -11.30
N TYR A 71 4.93 -11.79 -11.06
CA TYR A 71 6.06 -12.49 -10.47
C TYR A 71 5.70 -13.05 -9.08
N VAL A 72 5.20 -12.20 -8.19
CA VAL A 72 4.81 -12.59 -6.83
C VAL A 72 3.75 -13.69 -6.84
N ARG A 73 2.76 -13.58 -7.73
CA ARG A 73 1.71 -14.60 -7.91
C ARG A 73 2.29 -15.95 -8.35
N GLN A 74 3.31 -15.96 -9.21
CA GLN A 74 3.94 -17.19 -9.67
C GLN A 74 4.80 -17.85 -8.58
N THR A 75 5.55 -17.06 -7.81
CA THR A 75 6.45 -17.56 -6.77
C THR A 75 5.69 -18.08 -5.55
N HIS A 76 4.59 -17.42 -5.16
CA HIS A 76 3.84 -17.76 -3.95
C HIS A 76 2.72 -18.80 -4.16
N LYS A 77 2.47 -19.24 -5.40
CA LYS A 77 1.43 -20.23 -5.77
C LYS A 77 0.15 -20.09 -4.93
N PRO A 78 -0.52 -18.94 -5.02
CA PRO A 78 -1.62 -18.61 -4.14
C PRO A 78 -2.75 -19.63 -4.21
N SER A 79 -3.15 -20.17 -3.05
CA SER A 79 -4.45 -20.87 -2.92
C SER A 79 -5.58 -19.85 -2.98
N LYS A 80 -6.79 -20.28 -3.37
CA LYS A 80 -7.97 -19.39 -3.48
C LYS A 80 -8.11 -18.57 -2.19
N ASN A 81 -8.00 -17.23 -2.30
CA ASN A 81 -8.03 -16.20 -1.24
C ASN A 81 -6.68 -15.84 -0.59
N SER A 82 -5.59 -15.85 -1.34
CA SER A 82 -4.28 -15.39 -0.88
C SER A 82 -4.14 -13.86 -0.93
N THR A 83 -4.36 -13.21 0.19
CA THR A 83 -3.88 -11.83 0.40
C THR A 83 -2.54 -11.93 1.12
N LEU A 84 -1.52 -11.24 0.62
CA LEU A 84 -0.25 -11.11 1.33
C LEU A 84 -0.45 -10.16 2.52
N SER A 85 0.21 -10.44 3.64
CA SER A 85 0.35 -9.39 4.65
C SER A 85 1.24 -8.28 4.09
N HIS A 86 1.07 -7.05 4.56
CA HIS A 86 1.95 -5.95 4.17
C HIS A 86 3.41 -6.22 4.57
N THR A 87 3.62 -6.98 5.64
CA THR A 87 4.94 -7.43 6.06
C THR A 87 5.56 -8.40 5.05
N ASP A 88 4.79 -9.34 4.50
CA ASP A 88 5.28 -10.27 3.48
C ASP A 88 5.64 -9.53 2.20
N LEU A 89 4.76 -8.62 1.76
CA LEU A 89 5.00 -7.77 0.59
C LEU A 89 6.28 -6.94 0.76
N TYR A 90 6.48 -6.33 1.92
CA TYR A 90 7.70 -5.58 2.24
C TYR A 90 8.94 -6.49 2.19
N GLN A 91 8.88 -7.68 2.78
CA GLN A 91 10.01 -8.61 2.73
C GLN A 91 10.35 -9.04 1.30
N ILE A 92 9.36 -9.24 0.44
CA ILE A 92 9.59 -9.59 -0.98
C ILE A 92 10.31 -8.45 -1.70
N ILE A 93 9.83 -7.21 -1.52
CA ILE A 93 10.43 -6.03 -2.15
C ILE A 93 11.89 -5.81 -1.70
N PHE A 94 12.19 -6.03 -0.42
CA PHE A 94 13.51 -5.75 0.14
C PHE A 94 14.50 -6.92 0.08
N LYS A 95 14.05 -8.18 0.20
CA LYS A 95 14.96 -9.35 0.09
C LYS A 95 15.52 -9.55 -1.31
N GLU A 96 14.86 -9.01 -2.34
CA GLU A 96 15.31 -9.14 -3.73
C GLU A 96 16.07 -7.92 -4.25
N ASN A 97 16.32 -6.92 -3.39
CA ASN A 97 17.15 -5.74 -3.70
C ASN A 97 18.60 -5.84 -3.18
N ASP A 98 18.97 -6.95 -2.52
CA ASP A 98 20.34 -7.32 -2.14
C ASP A 98 20.90 -8.39 -3.10
#